data_AF-A0A212ETF4-F1
#
_entry.id   AF-A0A212ETF4-F1
#
_cell.length_a   1.000
_cell.length_b   1.000
_cell.length_c   1.000
_cell.angle_alpha   90.00
_cell.angle_beta   90.00
_cell.angle_gamma   90.00
#
_symmetry.space_group_name_H-M   'P 1'
#
loop_
_entity.id
_entity.type
_entity.pdbx_description
1 polymer ?
#
loop_
_entity_poly.entity_id
_entity_poly.type
_entity_poly.pdbx_seq_one_letter_code
_entity_poly.pdbx_strand_id
1 'polypeptide(L)'
;MGSLPPESVVSGARTSVPAAPLIKHMQQMDSDRIALIYSDETCRKQITYAELEAKTNAISRALTAHARPRGANRDNDFVIAVCMQPTHKTIMALLSTWKAGAAYLPIEPSFPQGRISHILKDSEPSLVIYDHTGKFTTIISRILKRNFE
;
A
#
# COMPACT_ATOMS: atom_id res chain seq x y z
N MET A 1 7.03 -2.37 -41.21
CA MET A 1 6.71 -1.46 -40.08
C MET A 1 5.68 -2.18 -39.21
N GLY A 2 6.12 -2.96 -38.22
CA GLY A 2 5.24 -3.79 -37.39
C GLY A 2 4.88 -3.06 -36.11
N SER A 3 3.66 -2.52 -36.04
CA SER A 3 3.10 -1.92 -34.83
C SER A 3 2.84 -3.01 -33.79
N LEU A 4 3.17 -2.74 -32.52
CA LEU A 4 2.61 -3.49 -31.40
C LEU A 4 1.07 -3.53 -31.51
N PRO A 5 0.40 -4.61 -31.03
CA PRO A 5 -1.05 -4.62 -30.98
C PRO A 5 -1.50 -3.45 -30.10
N PRO A 6 -2.53 -2.68 -30.50
CA PRO A 6 -3.01 -1.58 -29.69
C PRO A 6 -3.52 -2.19 -28.39
N GLU A 7 -2.88 -1.86 -27.27
CA GLU A 7 -3.30 -2.32 -25.95
C GLU A 7 -4.80 -2.05 -25.79
N SER A 8 -5.59 -3.12 -25.68
CA SER A 8 -7.03 -3.05 -25.59
C SER A 8 -7.41 -2.71 -24.15
N VAL A 9 -7.73 -1.44 -23.91
CA VAL A 9 -8.30 -0.99 -22.64
C VAL A 9 -9.80 -1.28 -22.65
N VAL A 10 -10.23 -2.24 -21.84
CA VAL A 10 -11.66 -2.47 -21.61
C VAL A 10 -12.11 -1.52 -20.50
N SER A 11 -12.94 -0.54 -20.87
CA SER A 11 -13.76 0.17 -19.89
C SER A 11 -14.92 -0.74 -19.48
N GLY A 12 -15.12 -0.91 -18.17
CA GLY A 12 -16.19 -1.72 -17.60
C GLY A 12 -16.72 -1.04 -16.35
N ALA A 13 -17.97 -1.32 -16.00
CA ALA A 13 -18.51 -0.88 -14.72
C ALA A 13 -17.60 -1.41 -13.60
N ARG A 14 -17.27 -0.56 -12.63
CA ARG A 14 -16.53 -1.00 -11.45
C ARG A 14 -17.39 -2.00 -10.70
N THR A 15 -16.89 -3.21 -10.53
CA THR A 15 -17.53 -4.22 -9.70
C THR A 15 -16.86 -4.18 -8.33
N SER A 16 -17.66 -4.13 -7.26
CA SER A 16 -17.15 -4.34 -5.91
C SER A 16 -16.50 -5.73 -5.86
N VAL A 17 -15.18 -5.76 -5.66
CA VAL A 17 -14.49 -7.00 -5.34
C VAL A 17 -14.75 -7.22 -3.85
N PRO A 18 -15.50 -8.27 -3.46
CA PRO A 18 -15.71 -8.53 -2.04
C PRO A 18 -14.34 -8.64 -1.38
N ALA A 19 -14.18 -7.99 -0.23
CA ALA A 19 -12.95 -8.08 0.55
C ALA A 19 -12.61 -9.57 0.70
N ALA A 20 -11.59 -9.98 -0.06
CA ALA A 20 -11.14 -11.35 -0.25
C ALA A 20 -11.12 -12.16 1.07
N PRO A 21 -11.30 -13.49 0.98
CA PRO A 21 -11.38 -14.38 2.15
C PRO A 21 -10.12 -14.41 3.02
N LEU A 22 -9.03 -13.74 2.63
CA LEU A 22 -7.73 -13.80 3.30
C LEU A 22 -7.77 -13.37 4.77
N ILE A 23 -8.55 -12.34 5.16
CA ILE A 23 -8.67 -11.96 6.59
C ILE A 23 -9.33 -13.09 7.38
N LYS A 24 -10.44 -13.62 6.87
CA LYS A 24 -11.14 -14.75 7.51
C LYS A 24 -10.23 -15.98 7.59
N HIS A 25 -9.45 -16.23 6.55
CA HIS A 25 -8.50 -17.32 6.50
C HIS A 25 -7.39 -17.14 7.54
N MET A 26 -6.80 -15.95 7.68
CA MET A 26 -5.79 -15.64 8.70
C MET A 26 -6.31 -15.85 10.13
N GLN A 27 -7.57 -15.50 10.40
CA GLN A 27 -8.21 -15.72 11.70
C GLN A 27 -8.45 -17.20 12.03
N GLN A 28 -8.52 -18.06 11.01
CA GLN A 28 -8.68 -19.51 11.16
C GLN A 28 -7.33 -20.23 11.30
N MET A 29 -6.21 -19.55 11.08
CA MET A 29 -4.89 -20.12 11.24
C MET A 29 -4.53 -20.24 12.72
N ASP A 30 -3.70 -21.22 13.03
CA ASP A 30 -3.06 -21.34 14.34
C ASP A 30 -2.30 -20.04 14.67
N SER A 31 -2.68 -19.43 15.79
CA SER A 31 -2.20 -18.10 16.22
C SER A 31 -0.69 -18.08 16.44
N ASP A 32 -0.11 -19.18 16.92
CA ASP A 32 1.31 -19.29 17.23
C ASP A 32 2.16 -19.73 16.02
N ARG A 33 1.51 -20.12 14.91
CA ARG A 33 2.21 -20.51 13.69
C ARG A 33 2.83 -19.29 13.02
N ILE A 34 4.04 -19.48 12.50
CA ILE A 34 4.75 -18.44 11.74
C ILE A 34 4.03 -18.15 10.42
N ALA A 35 3.64 -16.88 10.23
CA ALA A 35 3.00 -16.37 9.03
C ALA A 35 3.99 -15.70 8.07
N LEU A 36 5.01 -15.05 8.62
CA LEU A 36 6.00 -14.30 7.84
C LEU A 36 7.41 -14.54 8.37
N ILE A 37 8.31 -14.94 7.48
CA ILE A 37 9.75 -15.01 7.73
C ILE A 37 10.41 -13.99 6.83
N TYR A 38 11.23 -13.12 7.42
CA TYR A 38 12.03 -12.15 6.70
C TYR A 38 13.48 -12.28 7.14
N SER A 39 14.41 -12.24 6.20
CA SER A 39 15.84 -12.21 6.49
C SER A 39 16.54 -11.39 5.42
N ASP A 40 17.41 -10.48 5.86
CA ASP A 40 18.41 -9.79 5.04
C ASP A 40 19.79 -9.93 5.71
N GLU A 41 20.79 -9.20 5.20
CA GLU A 41 22.16 -9.22 5.73
C GLU A 41 22.27 -8.67 7.17
N THR A 42 21.28 -7.90 7.62
CA THR A 42 21.31 -7.12 8.87
C THR A 42 20.31 -7.62 9.90
N CYS A 43 19.27 -8.34 9.49
CA CYS A 43 18.21 -8.78 10.38
C CYS A 43 17.52 -10.07 9.93
N ARG A 44 17.02 -10.82 10.92
CA ARG A 44 16.11 -11.93 10.74
C ARG A 44 14.89 -11.73 11.63
N LYS A 45 13.70 -11.90 11.07
CA LYS A 45 12.42 -11.78 11.76
C LYS A 45 11.50 -12.95 11.41
N GLN A 46 10.84 -13.47 12.42
CA GLN A 46 9.73 -14.40 12.28
C GLN A 46 8.55 -13.75 13.00
N ILE A 47 7.39 -13.79 12.36
CA ILE A 47 6.16 -13.15 12.85
C ILE A 47 5.05 -14.20 12.81
N THR A 48 4.37 -14.38 13.92
CA THR A 48 3.23 -15.32 14.01
C THR A 48 1.98 -14.76 13.34
N TYR A 49 0.98 -15.59 13.09
CA TYR A 49 -0.32 -15.12 12.62
C TYR A 49 -0.96 -14.13 13.59
N ALA A 50 -0.87 -14.39 14.90
CA ALA A 50 -1.40 -13.47 15.92
C ALA A 50 -0.71 -12.10 15.90
N GLU A 51 0.61 -12.07 15.80
CA GLU A 51 1.37 -10.82 15.72
C GLU A 51 1.10 -10.04 14.43
N LEU A 52 1.01 -10.75 13.29
CA LEU A 52 0.69 -10.15 12.00
C LEU A 52 -0.71 -9.53 12.02
N GLU A 53 -1.69 -10.25 12.55
CA GLU A 53 -3.07 -9.81 12.68
C GLU A 53 -3.17 -8.56 13.58
N ALA A 54 -2.56 -8.60 14.77
CA ALA A 54 -2.56 -7.49 15.71
C ALA A 54 -1.94 -6.22 15.11
N LYS A 55 -0.76 -6.34 14.48
CA LYS A 55 -0.05 -5.20 13.87
C LYS A 55 -0.83 -4.63 12.69
N THR A 56 -1.32 -5.48 11.80
CA THR A 56 -2.04 -5.02 10.61
C THR A 56 -3.40 -4.40 10.96
N ASN A 57 -4.08 -4.91 12.00
CA ASN A 57 -5.34 -4.32 12.48
C ASN A 57 -5.13 -2.97 13.17
N ALA A 58 -3.99 -2.76 13.84
CA ALA A 58 -3.66 -1.47 14.42
C ALA A 58 -3.36 -0.43 13.33
N ILE A 59 -2.53 -0.78 12.34
CA ILE A 59 -2.20 0.10 11.21
C ILE A 59 -3.46 0.40 10.39
N SER A 60 -4.26 -0.61 10.05
CA SER A 60 -5.50 -0.44 9.29
C SER A 60 -6.45 0.55 9.94
N ARG A 61 -6.65 0.47 11.27
CA ARG A 61 -7.46 1.44 12.02
C ARG A 61 -6.93 2.87 11.89
N ALA A 62 -5.61 3.05 11.96
CA ALA A 62 -4.99 4.35 11.75
C ALA A 62 -5.20 4.85 10.31
N LEU A 63 -5.04 3.98 9.30
CA LEU A 63 -5.29 4.32 7.91
C LEU A 63 -6.74 4.78 7.70
N THR A 64 -7.73 4.02 8.20
CA THR A 64 -9.15 4.40 8.10
C THR A 64 -9.46 5.71 8.81
N ALA A 65 -8.84 6.00 9.96
CA ALA A 65 -9.06 7.24 10.70
C ALA A 65 -8.55 8.48 9.93
N HIS A 66 -7.45 8.34 9.21
CA HIS A 66 -6.78 9.45 8.51
C HIS A 66 -7.14 9.56 7.02
N ALA A 67 -7.53 8.46 6.38
CA ALA A 67 -7.84 8.46 4.96
C ALA A 67 -9.10 9.27 4.64
N ARG A 68 -9.10 9.94 3.50
CA ARG A 68 -10.19 10.74 2.96
C ARG A 68 -10.28 10.47 1.46
N PRO A 69 -11.49 10.40 0.88
CA PRO A 69 -11.65 10.32 -0.57
C PRO A 69 -10.90 11.47 -1.25
N ARG A 70 -10.14 11.16 -2.30
CA ARG A 70 -9.39 12.11 -3.12
C ARG A 70 -9.48 11.73 -4.59
N GLY A 71 -9.32 12.72 -5.46
CA GLY A 71 -9.42 12.57 -6.90
C GLY A 71 -10.80 12.23 -7.42
N ALA A 72 -10.85 11.79 -8.68
CA ALA A 72 -12.09 11.49 -9.38
C ALA A 72 -12.82 10.24 -8.83
N ASN A 73 -12.23 9.52 -7.88
CA ASN A 73 -12.89 8.42 -7.17
C ASN A 73 -13.96 8.96 -6.22
N ARG A 74 -15.19 9.03 -6.71
CA ARG A 74 -16.35 9.57 -6.00
C ARG A 74 -17.12 8.54 -5.17
N ASP A 75 -16.70 7.27 -5.19
CA ASP A 75 -17.44 6.14 -4.60
C ASP A 75 -16.91 5.72 -3.22
N ASN A 76 -16.35 6.64 -2.42
CA ASN A 76 -15.72 6.37 -1.11
C ASN A 76 -14.50 5.42 -1.14
N ASP A 77 -14.07 4.93 -2.30
CA ASP A 77 -12.83 4.17 -2.47
C ASP A 77 -11.61 5.09 -2.44
N PHE A 78 -10.63 4.77 -1.60
CA PHE A 78 -9.37 5.51 -1.52
C PHE A 78 -8.16 4.64 -1.86
N VAL A 79 -7.18 5.28 -2.49
CA VAL A 79 -5.88 4.71 -2.82
C VAL A 79 -4.88 5.12 -1.75
N ILE A 80 -4.06 4.18 -1.27
CA ILE A 80 -2.95 4.46 -0.37
C ILE A 80 -1.65 4.08 -1.08
N ALA A 81 -0.79 5.06 -1.31
CA ALA A 81 0.52 4.80 -1.87
C ALA A 81 1.43 4.17 -0.82
N VAL A 82 2.16 3.13 -1.19
CA VAL A 82 3.12 2.43 -0.33
C VAL A 82 4.48 2.54 -0.98
N CYS A 83 5.36 3.34 -0.40
CA CYS A 83 6.71 3.55 -0.89
C CYS A 83 7.72 3.16 0.20
N MET A 84 8.09 1.89 0.20
CA MET A 84 8.95 1.29 1.21
C MET A 84 9.90 0.30 0.54
N GLN A 85 11.06 0.08 1.15
CA GLN A 85 11.95 -1.03 0.74
C GLN A 85 11.27 -2.38 1.02
N PRO A 86 11.56 -3.45 0.25
CA PRO A 86 11.00 -4.78 0.52
C PRO A 86 11.45 -5.35 1.88
N THR A 87 10.62 -5.16 2.91
CA THR A 87 10.85 -5.62 4.28
C THR A 87 9.62 -6.31 4.86
N HIS A 88 9.75 -6.94 6.02
CA HIS A 88 8.61 -7.45 6.78
C HIS A 88 7.53 -6.38 7.05
N LYS A 89 7.92 -5.11 7.19
CA LYS A 89 6.99 -3.99 7.42
C LYS A 89 6.17 -3.66 6.18
N THR A 90 6.72 -3.89 4.99
CA THR A 90 6.04 -3.63 3.72
C THR A 90 4.86 -4.58 3.53
N ILE A 91 5.04 -5.86 3.86
CA ILE A 91 3.92 -6.83 3.88
C ILE A 91 2.83 -6.39 4.86
N MET A 92 3.20 -5.91 6.05
CA MET A 92 2.23 -5.37 7.00
C MET A 92 1.51 -4.15 6.44
N ALA A 93 2.21 -3.22 5.79
CA ALA A 93 1.60 -2.03 5.19
C ALA A 93 0.59 -2.40 4.11
N LEU A 94 0.93 -3.31 3.20
CA LEU A 94 0.04 -3.79 2.13
C LEU A 94 -1.22 -4.45 2.70
N LEU A 95 -1.06 -5.38 3.66
CA LEU A 95 -2.19 -6.04 4.31
C LEU A 95 -3.07 -5.05 5.08
N SER A 96 -2.47 -4.04 5.71
CA SER A 96 -3.20 -3.02 6.46
C SER A 96 -4.00 -2.09 5.56
N THR A 97 -3.42 -1.70 4.42
CA THR A 97 -4.12 -0.94 3.37
C THR A 97 -5.33 -1.71 2.86
N TRP A 98 -5.13 -2.99 2.55
CA TRP A 98 -6.21 -3.84 2.09
C TRP A 98 -7.29 -4.05 3.16
N LYS A 99 -6.90 -4.25 4.43
CA LYS A 99 -7.82 -4.30 5.59
C LYS A 99 -8.60 -3.01 5.82
N ALA A 100 -8.01 -1.86 5.48
CA ALA A 100 -8.67 -0.57 5.56
C ALA A 100 -9.71 -0.35 4.44
N GLY A 101 -9.88 -1.32 3.53
CA GLY A 101 -10.77 -1.21 2.37
C GLY A 101 -10.18 -0.40 1.22
N ALA A 102 -8.87 -0.17 1.23
CA ALA A 102 -8.18 0.67 0.25
C ALA A 102 -7.41 -0.15 -0.78
N ALA A 103 -7.28 0.41 -1.97
CA ALA A 103 -6.32 -0.07 -2.96
C ALA A 103 -4.91 0.40 -2.57
N TYR A 104 -3.92 -0.49 -2.62
CA TYR A 104 -2.53 -0.09 -2.46
C TYR A 104 -1.92 0.26 -3.82
N LEU A 105 -1.13 1.34 -3.84
CA LEU A 105 -0.31 1.73 -4.99
C LEU A 105 1.16 1.54 -4.62
N PRO A 106 1.83 0.48 -5.08
CA PRO A 106 3.25 0.29 -4.79
C PRO A 106 4.08 1.29 -5.57
N ILE A 107 4.95 2.01 -4.88
CA ILE A 107 5.92 2.94 -5.48
C ILE A 107 7.31 2.48 -5.08
N GLU A 108 8.17 2.26 -6.07
CA GLU A 108 9.56 1.89 -5.83
C GLU A 108 10.36 3.11 -5.34
N PRO A 109 10.96 3.09 -4.14
CA PRO A 109 11.69 4.23 -3.61
C PRO A 109 12.93 4.63 -4.42
N SER A 110 13.48 3.71 -5.22
CA SER A 110 14.61 3.98 -6.11
C SER A 110 14.24 4.72 -7.40
N PHE A 111 12.94 4.94 -7.67
CA PHE A 111 12.51 5.72 -8.83
C PHE A 111 12.99 7.17 -8.78
N PRO A 112 13.30 7.78 -9.94
CA PRO A 112 13.62 9.20 -10.00
C PRO A 112 12.49 10.07 -9.42
N GLN A 113 12.85 11.20 -8.80
CA GLN A 113 11.88 12.10 -8.16
C GLN A 113 10.74 12.51 -9.09
N GLY A 114 11.04 12.82 -10.36
CA GLY A 114 10.03 13.19 -11.36
C GLY A 114 9.00 12.08 -11.60
N ARG A 115 9.44 10.81 -11.60
CA ARG A 115 8.56 9.64 -11.76
C ARG A 115 7.64 9.46 -10.55
N ILE A 116 8.19 9.56 -9.33
CA ILE A 116 7.40 9.49 -8.10
C ILE A 116 6.37 10.62 -8.06
N SER A 117 6.79 11.84 -8.41
CA SER A 117 5.93 13.02 -8.42
C SER A 117 4.79 12.88 -9.43
N HIS A 118 5.09 12.34 -10.63
CA HIS A 118 4.09 12.06 -11.64
C HIS A 118 3.07 11.02 -11.17
N ILE A 119 3.53 9.90 -10.59
CA ILE A 119 2.64 8.85 -10.07
C ILE A 119 1.72 9.41 -8.98
N LEU A 120 2.26 10.14 -8.01
CA LEU A 120 1.47 10.72 -6.92
C LEU A 120 0.47 11.77 -7.41
N LYS A 121 0.84 12.57 -8.41
CA LYS A 121 -0.06 13.56 -9.01
C LYS A 121 -1.21 12.91 -9.78
N ASP A 122 -0.91 11.85 -10.53
CA ASP A 122 -1.90 11.16 -11.37
C ASP A 122 -2.86 10.28 -10.55
N SER A 123 -2.33 9.63 -9.51
CA SER A 123 -3.11 8.71 -8.67
C SER A 123 -3.84 9.38 -7.51
N GLU A 124 -3.47 10.62 -7.15
CA GLU A 124 -4.01 11.41 -6.03
C GLU A 124 -4.33 10.56 -4.78
N PRO A 125 -3.35 9.82 -4.23
CA PRO A 125 -3.61 8.89 -3.15
C PRO A 125 -4.07 9.65 -1.90
N SER A 126 -4.95 9.04 -1.12
CA SER A 126 -5.42 9.59 0.14
C SER A 126 -4.30 9.70 1.18
N LEU A 127 -3.38 8.74 1.20
CA LEU A 127 -2.27 8.66 2.15
C LEU A 127 -1.04 8.09 1.43
N VAL A 128 0.13 8.40 1.96
CA VAL A 128 1.40 7.79 1.54
C VAL A 128 2.06 7.16 2.76
N ILE A 129 2.24 5.84 2.73
CA ILE A 129 3.03 5.08 3.70
C ILE A 129 4.47 5.01 3.19
N TYR A 130 5.42 5.33 4.06
CA TYR A 130 6.82 5.25 3.73
C TYR A 130 7.70 4.88 4.92
N ASP A 131 8.89 4.36 4.65
CA ASP A 131 9.92 4.18 5.65
C ASP A 131 10.89 5.37 5.68
N HIS A 132 11.54 5.61 6.82
CA HIS A 132 12.50 6.71 6.99
C HIS A 132 13.88 6.40 6.38
N THR A 133 13.97 5.58 5.33
CA THR A 133 15.24 5.40 4.62
C THR A 133 15.59 6.68 3.85
N GLY A 134 16.82 7.17 4.03
CA GLY A 134 17.20 8.57 3.84
C GLY A 134 17.00 9.19 2.45
N LYS A 135 16.68 8.40 1.41
CA LYS A 135 16.40 8.92 0.06
C LYS A 135 14.98 9.46 -0.10
N PHE A 136 14.00 8.96 0.67
CA PHE A 136 12.58 9.25 0.43
C PHE A 136 12.02 10.42 1.27
N THR A 137 12.54 10.63 2.49
CA THR A 137 12.06 11.63 3.46
C THR A 137 12.13 13.08 2.93
N THR A 138 13.19 13.43 2.20
CA THR A 138 13.40 14.79 1.66
C THR A 138 12.45 15.12 0.51
N ILE A 139 12.09 14.13 -0.30
CA ILE A 139 11.25 14.28 -1.49
C ILE A 139 9.79 14.45 -1.08
N ILE A 140 9.31 13.59 -0.18
CA ILE A 140 7.93 13.58 0.31
C ILE A 140 7.59 14.82 1.12
N SER A 141 8.50 15.35 1.96
CA SER A 141 8.21 16.58 2.71
C SER A 141 7.90 17.79 1.82
N ARG A 142 8.46 17.86 0.61
CA ARG A 142 8.16 18.92 -0.37
C ARG A 142 6.92 18.62 -1.21
N ILE A 143 6.69 17.35 -1.56
CA ILE A 143 5.55 16.93 -2.41
C ILE A 143 4.25 16.90 -1.59
N LEU A 144 4.27 16.35 -0.37
CA LEU A 144 3.07 16.27 0.48
C LEU A 144 2.62 17.65 0.94
N LYS A 145 3.54 18.57 1.29
CA LYS A 145 3.18 19.94 1.69
C LYS A 145 2.46 20.74 0.59
N ARG A 146 2.72 20.46 -0.70
CA ARG A 146 2.06 21.15 -1.83
C ARG A 146 0.75 20.52 -2.28
N ASN A 147 0.53 19.24 -2.00
CA ASN A 147 -0.62 18.49 -2.53
C ASN A 147 -1.63 18.08 -1.45
N PHE A 148 -1.32 18.22 -0.16
CA PHE A 148 -2.18 17.80 0.96
C PHE A 148 -2.64 18.94 1.88
N GLU A 149 -2.34 20.20 1.56
CA GLU A 149 -3.08 21.38 2.03
C GLU A 149 -4.32 21.60 1.15
#